data_AF-A0A835IWZ7-F1
#
_entry.id   AF-A0A835IWZ7-F1
#
_cell.length_a   1.000
_cell.length_b   1.000
_cell.length_c   1.000
_cell.angle_alpha   90.00
_cell.angle_beta   90.00
_cell.angle_gamma   90.00
#
_symmetry.space_group_name_H-M   'P 1'
#
loop_
_entity.id
_entity.type
_entity.pdbx_description
1 polymer ?
#
loop_
_entity_poly.entity_id
_entity_poly.type
_entity_poly.pdbx_seq_one_letter_code
_entity_poly.pdbx_strand_id
1 'polypeptide(L)'
;MGTAEYVRLSELTDRTHRCKIKVRVSRRWTLGSKDSQEKKKRFDVVLIDEQGNQIQAIVPKKGSSEAHPEIPKYNFDFVEFNNIRLLPKENQNLQDVYGTLEGVSELMFRKGLMLKEIFLKNSSGTELKINLRENAIQLMDNVITYATSVSGVGCHFANCWKLLW
;
A
#
# COMPACT_ATOMS: atom_id res chain seq x y z
N MET A 1 -18.48 19.56 -25.13
CA MET A 1 -17.75 18.41 -24.58
C MET A 1 -18.65 17.75 -23.56
N GLY A 2 -19.23 16.59 -23.87
CA GLY A 2 -20.08 15.86 -22.92
C GLY A 2 -19.20 15.14 -21.91
N THR A 3 -19.32 15.48 -20.62
CA THR A 3 -18.72 14.68 -19.54
C THR A 3 -19.40 13.32 -19.56
N ALA A 4 -18.65 12.24 -19.85
CA ALA A 4 -19.19 10.90 -19.70
C ALA A 4 -19.62 10.72 -18.24
N GLU A 5 -20.91 10.44 -18.02
CA GLU A 5 -21.47 10.25 -16.69
C GLU A 5 -20.96 8.92 -16.12
N TYR A 6 -20.36 8.97 -14.94
CA TYR A 6 -19.86 7.79 -14.23
C TYR A 6 -20.90 7.33 -13.21
N VAL A 7 -21.14 6.03 -13.15
CA VAL A 7 -22.06 5.39 -12.21
C VAL A 7 -21.35 5.18 -10.86
N ARG A 8 -22.05 5.41 -9.75
CA ARG A 8 -21.51 5.19 -8.40
C ARG A 8 -21.51 3.71 -8.03
N LEU A 9 -20.64 3.29 -7.11
CA LEU A 9 -20.61 1.87 -6.71
C LEU A 9 -21.90 1.44 -6.01
N SER A 10 -22.52 2.34 -5.23
CA SER A 10 -23.80 2.10 -4.55
C SER A 10 -24.99 1.92 -5.50
N GLU A 11 -24.86 2.36 -6.75
CA GLU A 11 -25.90 2.26 -7.78
C GLU A 11 -25.72 1.00 -8.64
N LEU A 12 -24.61 0.27 -8.48
CA LEU A 12 -24.38 -0.96 -9.21
C LEU A 12 -25.34 -2.05 -8.71
N THR A 13 -26.09 -2.59 -9.66
CA THR A 13 -26.98 -3.73 -9.47
C THR A 13 -26.61 -4.86 -10.42
N ASP A 14 -27.12 -6.06 -10.17
CA ASP A 14 -27.01 -7.21 -11.07
C ASP A 14 -27.57 -6.94 -12.48
N ARG A 15 -28.49 -5.97 -12.60
CA ARG A 15 -29.08 -5.50 -13.87
C ARG A 15 -28.28 -4.40 -14.56
N THR A 16 -27.26 -3.87 -13.91
CA THR A 16 -26.46 -2.78 -14.46
C THR A 16 -25.48 -3.33 -15.48
N HIS A 17 -25.85 -3.28 -16.75
CA HIS A 17 -25.00 -3.71 -17.86
C HIS A 17 -24.44 -2.48 -18.58
N ARG A 18 -23.14 -2.52 -18.95
CA ARG A 18 -22.43 -1.46 -19.70
C ARG A 18 -22.41 -0.09 -19.01
N CYS A 19 -21.75 0.00 -17.86
CA CYS A 19 -21.48 1.28 -17.19
C CYS A 19 -19.99 1.66 -17.24
N LYS A 20 -19.71 2.93 -16.93
CA LYS A 20 -18.38 3.42 -16.59
C LYS A 20 -18.39 3.81 -15.13
N ILE A 21 -17.38 3.39 -14.39
CA ILE A 21 -17.20 3.75 -12.98
C ILE A 21 -15.89 4.53 -12.81
N LYS A 22 -15.88 5.45 -11.85
CA LYS A 22 -14.68 6.20 -11.47
C LYS A 22 -14.29 5.78 -10.06
N VAL A 23 -13.20 5.04 -9.94
CA VAL A 23 -12.78 4.40 -8.69
C VAL A 23 -11.25 4.45 -8.55
N ARG A 24 -10.78 4.44 -7.30
CA ARG A 24 -9.38 4.13 -6.96
C ARG A 24 -9.25 2.65 -6.61
N VAL A 25 -8.16 2.02 -7.03
CA VAL A 25 -7.80 0.68 -6.52
C VAL A 25 -7.25 0.84 -5.12
N SER A 26 -7.76 0.13 -4.12
CA SER A 26 -7.23 0.14 -2.74
C SER A 26 -6.20 -0.95 -2.53
N ARG A 27 -6.50 -2.17 -3.00
CA ARG A 27 -5.65 -3.35 -2.86
C ARG A 27 -5.69 -4.18 -4.12
N ARG A 28 -4.57 -4.83 -4.44
CA ARG A 28 -4.46 -5.80 -5.53
C ARG A 28 -3.67 -7.02 -5.08
N TRP A 29 -4.26 -8.20 -5.24
CA TRP A 29 -3.59 -9.47 -5.06
C TRP A 29 -3.45 -10.19 -6.40
N THR A 30 -2.31 -10.82 -6.63
CA THR A 30 -2.13 -11.74 -7.76
C THR A 30 -2.32 -13.15 -7.23
N LEU A 31 -3.41 -13.80 -7.62
CA LEU A 31 -3.68 -15.18 -7.26
C LEU A 31 -3.25 -16.09 -8.41
N GLY A 32 -2.32 -17.00 -8.10
CA GLY A 32 -2.00 -18.13 -8.98
C GLY A 32 -2.88 -19.33 -8.61
N SER A 33 -3.56 -19.92 -9.59
CA SER A 33 -4.19 -21.23 -9.39
C SER A 33 -3.09 -22.30 -9.27
N LYS A 34 -3.22 -23.20 -8.28
CA LYS A 34 -2.35 -24.38 -8.14
C LYS A 34 -2.78 -25.55 -9.02
N ASP A 35 -3.97 -25.48 -9.63
CA ASP A 35 -4.47 -26.59 -10.45
C ASP A 35 -3.83 -26.62 -11.84
N SER A 36 -3.16 -27.74 -12.06
CA SER A 36 -2.44 -28.13 -13.25
C SER A 36 -3.40 -28.39 -14.40
N GLN A 37 -3.66 -27.39 -15.24
CA GLN A 37 -3.69 -27.52 -16.71
C GLN A 37 -3.91 -26.19 -17.44
N GLU A 38 -4.38 -25.14 -16.76
CA GLU A 38 -4.34 -23.76 -17.27
C GLU A 38 -3.96 -22.79 -16.15
N LYS A 39 -2.73 -22.25 -16.18
CA LYS A 39 -2.28 -21.20 -15.26
C LYS A 39 -2.98 -19.86 -15.56
N LYS A 40 -4.29 -19.78 -15.41
CA LYS A 40 -5.05 -18.53 -15.44
C LYS A 40 -4.70 -17.73 -14.20
N LYS A 41 -3.75 -16.81 -14.33
CA LYS A 41 -3.52 -15.79 -13.29
C LYS A 41 -4.77 -14.93 -13.18
N ARG A 42 -5.18 -14.58 -11.96
CA ARG A 42 -6.26 -13.62 -11.75
C ARG A 42 -5.79 -12.53 -10.81
N PHE A 43 -6.29 -11.32 -11.02
CA PHE A 43 -6.15 -10.25 -10.06
C PHE A 43 -7.41 -10.21 -9.21
N ASP A 44 -7.22 -10.15 -7.91
CA ASP A 44 -8.27 -9.78 -6.98
C ASP A 44 -8.01 -8.34 -6.57
N VAL A 45 -9.01 -7.47 -6.69
CA VAL A 45 -8.87 -6.02 -6.58
C VAL A 45 -9.98 -5.46 -5.71
N VAL A 46 -9.63 -4.60 -4.76
CA VAL A 46 -10.61 -3.77 -4.04
C VAL A 46 -10.68 -2.40 -4.71
N LEU A 47 -11.87 -2.00 -5.13
CA LEU A 47 -12.16 -0.71 -5.74
C LEU A 47 -12.91 0.16 -4.74
N ILE A 48 -12.56 1.45 -4.67
CA ILE A 48 -13.20 2.43 -3.78
C ILE A 48 -13.62 3.64 -4.62
N ASP A 49 -14.87 4.10 -4.49
CA ASP A 49 -15.33 5.34 -5.14
C ASP A 49 -15.04 6.59 -4.29
N GLU A 50 -15.46 7.76 -4.78
CA GLU A 50 -15.27 9.05 -4.10
C GLU A 50 -16.05 9.18 -2.78
N GLN A 51 -17.09 8.35 -2.57
CA GLN A 51 -17.89 8.34 -1.34
C GLN A 51 -17.34 7.34 -0.31
N GLY A 52 -16.28 6.60 -0.66
CA GLY A 52 -15.70 5.58 0.20
C GLY A 52 -16.40 4.22 0.11
N ASN A 53 -17.39 4.05 -0.78
CA ASN A 53 -18.01 2.75 -1.01
C ASN A 53 -16.98 1.80 -1.61
N GLN A 54 -17.03 0.52 -1.25
CA GLN A 54 -16.04 -0.47 -1.69
C GLN A 54 -16.70 -1.65 -2.38
N ILE A 55 -16.05 -2.15 -3.44
CA ILE A 55 -16.41 -3.42 -4.06
C ILE A 55 -15.16 -4.26 -4.31
N GLN A 56 -15.29 -5.58 -4.15
CA GLN A 56 -14.26 -6.54 -4.52
C GLN A 56 -14.53 -7.04 -5.94
N ALA A 57 -13.52 -6.95 -6.80
CA ALA A 57 -13.58 -7.34 -8.21
C ALA A 57 -12.50 -8.37 -8.53
N ILE A 58 -12.89 -9.43 -9.24
CA ILE A 58 -11.96 -10.44 -9.75
C ILE A 58 -11.76 -10.18 -11.25
N VAL A 59 -10.52 -9.92 -11.65
CA VAL A 59 -10.13 -9.69 -13.04
C VAL A 59 -9.34 -10.90 -13.54
N PRO A 60 -9.93 -11.75 -14.40
CA PRO A 60 -9.19 -12.83 -15.04
C PRO A 60 -8.10 -12.26 -15.95
N LYS A 61 -6.85 -12.75 -15.84
CA LYS A 61 -5.81 -12.41 -16.82
C LYS A 61 -6.10 -13.20 -18.09
N LYS A 62 -6.61 -12.54 -19.14
CA LYS A 62 -6.69 -13.16 -20.47
C LYS A 62 -5.29 -13.29 -21.04
N GLY A 63 -5.04 -14.38 -21.76
CA GLY A 63 -3.71 -14.79 -22.24
C GLY A 63 -3.17 -14.01 -23.45
N SER A 64 -3.74 -12.86 -23.83
CA SER A 64 -3.34 -12.11 -25.02
C SER A 64 -2.56 -10.83 -24.67
N SER A 65 -1.62 -10.51 -25.55
CA SER A 65 -0.59 -9.46 -25.51
C SER A 65 -1.07 -8.00 -25.43
N GLU A 66 -2.30 -7.76 -24.97
CA GLU A 66 -2.78 -6.39 -24.78
C GLU A 66 -2.16 -5.84 -23.50
N ALA A 67 -1.41 -4.75 -23.64
CA ALA A 67 -0.86 -3.99 -22.53
C ALA A 67 -2.04 -3.53 -21.65
N HIS A 68 -2.34 -4.31 -20.62
CA HIS A 68 -3.29 -3.88 -19.61
C HIS A 68 -2.76 -2.57 -19.02
N PRO A 69 -3.60 -1.51 -18.89
CA PRO A 69 -3.19 -0.32 -18.17
C PRO A 69 -2.65 -0.77 -16.81
N GLU A 70 -1.45 -0.29 -16.46
CA GLU A 70 -0.75 -0.73 -15.25
C GLU A 70 -1.60 -0.39 -14.03
N ILE A 71 -2.36 -1.37 -13.56
CA ILE A 71 -3.14 -1.21 -12.34
C ILE A 71 -2.14 -1.05 -11.19
N PRO A 72 -2.16 0.09 -10.47
CA PRO A 72 -1.27 0.31 -9.34
C PRO A 72 -1.37 -0.85 -8.35
N LYS A 73 -0.23 -1.36 -7.92
CA LYS A 73 -0.19 -2.52 -7.02
C LYS A 73 -0.74 -2.19 -5.64
N TYR A 74 -0.54 -0.96 -5.20
CA TYR A 74 -0.92 -0.47 -3.89
C TYR A 74 -1.51 0.92 -4.03
N ASN A 75 -2.38 1.25 -3.07
CA ASN A 75 -2.85 2.59 -2.85
C ASN A 75 -2.73 2.87 -1.37
N PHE A 76 -2.26 4.06 -1.07
CA PHE A 76 -1.89 4.46 0.28
C PHE A 76 -2.82 5.57 0.72
N ASP A 77 -3.36 5.42 1.93
CA ASP A 77 -4.20 6.44 2.57
C ASP A 77 -3.37 7.11 3.67
N PHE A 78 -2.51 8.04 3.27
CA PHE A 78 -1.49 8.58 4.16
C PHE A 78 -2.08 9.46 5.26
N VAL A 79 -1.68 9.16 6.50
CA VAL A 79 -2.05 9.96 7.67
C VAL A 79 -0.87 10.84 8.08
N GLU A 80 -1.13 12.13 8.32
CA GLU A 80 -0.14 13.04 8.89
C GLU A 80 0.28 12.62 10.30
N PHE A 81 1.57 12.74 10.61
CA PHE A 81 2.14 12.22 11.87
C PHE A 81 1.47 12.79 13.12
N ASN A 82 1.04 14.06 13.06
CA ASN A 82 0.35 14.74 14.14
C ASN A 82 -1.03 14.14 14.44
N ASN A 83 -1.68 13.56 13.43
CA ASN A 83 -3.01 12.99 13.55
C ASN A 83 -2.98 11.54 14.05
N ILE A 84 -1.84 10.84 13.93
CA ILE A 84 -1.69 9.45 14.39
C ILE A 84 -2.00 9.33 15.89
N ARG A 85 -1.59 10.32 16.70
CA ARG A 85 -1.80 10.34 18.16
C ARG A 85 -3.24 10.62 18.57
N LEU A 86 -4.03 11.22 17.69
CA LEU A 86 -5.43 11.56 17.93
C LEU A 86 -6.35 10.37 17.68
N LEU A 87 -5.85 9.32 17.04
CA LEU A 87 -6.64 8.13 16.77
C LEU A 87 -6.87 7.33 18.06
N PRO A 88 -8.06 6.73 18.23
CA PRO A 88 -8.36 5.90 19.39
C PRO A 88 -7.27 4.83 19.57
N LYS A 89 -6.79 4.68 20.81
CA LYS A 89 -5.75 3.70 21.19
C LYS A 89 -6.22 2.24 21.12
N GLU A 90 -7.39 1.98 20.58
CA GLU A 90 -7.81 0.61 20.31
C GLU A 90 -6.88 0.07 19.21
N ASN A 91 -6.03 -0.88 19.60
CA ASN A 91 -4.78 -1.31 18.95
C ASN A 91 -4.96 -1.99 17.56
N GLN A 92 -5.83 -1.50 16.69
CA GLN A 92 -6.21 -2.20 15.45
C GLN A 92 -6.19 -1.33 14.19
N ASN A 93 -5.91 -0.03 14.29
CA ASN A 93 -5.93 0.84 13.11
C ASN A 93 -4.59 0.81 12.36
N LEU A 94 -4.55 0.03 11.27
CA LEU A 94 -3.46 0.07 10.29
C LEU A 94 -3.49 1.42 9.58
N GLN A 95 -2.34 2.10 9.56
CA GLN A 95 -2.18 3.39 8.90
C GLN A 95 -1.05 3.32 7.90
N ASP A 96 -1.26 4.00 6.78
CA ASP A 96 -0.19 4.23 5.81
C ASP A 96 0.51 5.54 6.20
N VAL A 97 1.83 5.49 6.30
CA VAL A 97 2.65 6.65 6.65
C VAL A 97 3.79 6.80 5.64
N TYR A 98 4.23 8.02 5.42
CA TYR A 98 5.38 8.35 4.58
C TYR A 98 6.19 9.49 5.21
N GLY A 99 7.49 9.50 4.97
CA GLY A 99 8.40 10.52 5.45
C GLY A 99 9.83 10.24 5.02
N THR A 100 10.70 11.23 5.17
CA THR A 100 12.13 11.09 4.95
C THR A 100 12.73 10.25 6.07
N LEU A 101 13.54 9.24 5.73
CA LEU A 101 14.26 8.44 6.72
C LEU A 101 15.42 9.26 7.28
N GLU A 102 15.33 9.68 8.54
CA GLU A 102 16.36 10.47 9.21
C GLU A 102 17.36 9.60 9.98
N GLY A 103 16.91 8.43 10.44
CA GLY A 103 17.73 7.60 11.31
C GLY A 103 17.25 6.17 11.38
N VAL A 104 18.19 5.31 11.74
CA VAL A 104 17.99 3.88 11.93
C VAL A 104 18.81 3.48 13.15
N SER A 105 18.18 2.81 14.11
CA SER A 105 18.89 2.31 15.30
C SER A 105 19.74 1.09 14.96
N GLU A 106 20.69 0.79 15.84
CA GLU A 106 21.28 -0.54 15.89
C GLU A 106 20.22 -1.62 16.16
N LEU A 107 20.55 -2.86 15.79
CA LEU A 107 19.72 -4.02 16.08
C LEU A 107 19.65 -4.26 17.60
N MET A 108 18.44 -4.37 18.12
CA MET A 108 18.18 -4.54 19.55
C MET A 108 17.47 -5.87 19.83
N PHE A 109 17.71 -6.42 21.03
CA PHE A 109 16.99 -7.58 21.54
C PHE A 109 16.18 -7.19 22.77
N ARG A 110 14.84 -7.30 22.71
CA ARG A 110 13.96 -6.90 23.81
C ARG A 110 12.89 -7.97 24.04
N LYS A 111 12.84 -8.52 25.26
CA LYS A 111 11.87 -9.57 25.65
C LYS A 111 11.85 -10.77 24.70
N GLY A 112 13.02 -11.21 24.22
CA GLY A 112 13.11 -12.34 23.30
C GLY A 112 12.90 -11.99 21.81
N LEU A 113 12.62 -10.72 21.48
CA LEU A 113 12.34 -10.30 20.11
C LEU A 113 13.46 -9.41 19.56
N MET A 114 13.82 -9.65 18.30
CA MET A 114 14.69 -8.79 17.52
C MET A 114 13.91 -7.58 17.01
N LEU A 115 14.43 -6.38 17.29
CA LEU A 115 13.80 -5.11 16.96
C LEU A 115 14.81 -4.15 16.35
N LYS A 116 14.34 -3.32 15.44
CA LYS A 116 15.09 -2.17 14.93
C LYS A 116 14.16 -0.97 14.88
N GLU A 117 14.61 0.18 15.34
CA GLU A 117 13.84 1.42 15.29
C GLU A 117 14.25 2.23 14.07
N ILE A 118 13.28 2.80 13.36
CA ILE A 118 13.52 3.79 12.31
C ILE A 118 12.81 5.09 12.65
N PHE A 119 13.38 6.19 12.19
CA PHE A 119 12.91 7.54 12.45
C PHE A 119 12.55 8.19 11.11
N LEU A 120 11.26 8.45 10.91
CA LEU A 120 10.76 9.13 9.72
C LEU A 120 10.44 10.58 10.07
N LYS A 121 10.71 11.52 9.16
CA LYS A 121 10.36 12.94 9.30
C LYS A 121 9.46 13.38 8.16
N ASN A 122 8.31 13.97 8.47
CA ASN A 122 7.42 14.52 7.45
C ASN A 122 7.90 15.92 6.99
N SER A 123 7.20 16.50 6.02
CA SER A 123 7.51 17.83 5.47
C SER A 123 7.42 18.95 6.50
N SER A 124 6.61 18.79 7.54
CA SER A 124 6.52 19.75 8.67
C SER A 124 7.69 19.66 9.66
N GLY A 125 8.58 18.68 9.48
CA GLY A 125 9.69 18.41 10.39
C GLY A 125 9.34 17.58 11.62
N THR A 126 8.10 17.10 11.70
CA THR A 126 7.64 16.19 12.77
C THR A 126 8.26 14.81 12.56
N GLU A 127 8.76 14.20 13.62
CA GLU A 127 9.36 12.87 13.60
C GLU A 127 8.38 11.78 14.10
N LEU A 128 8.40 10.63 13.43
CA LEU A 128 7.68 9.42 13.79
C LEU A 128 8.67 8.26 13.98
N LYS A 129 8.67 7.68 15.18
CA LYS A 129 9.44 6.48 15.50
C LYS A 129 8.65 5.22 15.18
N ILE A 130 9.23 4.33 14.40
CA ILE A 130 8.62 3.05 13.97
C ILE A 130 9.48 1.89 14.47
N ASN A 131 8.83 0.86 15.01
CA ASN A 131 9.49 -0.39 15.39
C ASN A 131 9.33 -1.42 14.28
N LEU A 132 10.45 -1.90 13.73
CA LEU A 132 10.52 -3.01 12.80
C LEU A 132 10.79 -4.31 13.55
N ARG A 133 10.17 -5.40 13.09
CA ARG A 133 10.31 -6.75 13.64
C ARG A 133 10.65 -7.74 12.53
N GLU A 134 11.43 -8.77 12.89
CA GLU A 134 11.67 -9.96 12.07
C GLU A 134 11.99 -9.62 10.60
N ASN A 135 11.19 -10.11 9.65
CA ASN A 135 11.37 -9.92 8.21
C ASN A 135 11.39 -8.45 7.77
N ALA A 136 10.73 -7.55 8.51
CA ALA A 136 10.76 -6.12 8.20
C ALA A 136 12.15 -5.51 8.40
N ILE A 137 12.95 -6.07 9.33
CA ILE A 137 14.33 -5.63 9.57
C ILE A 137 15.19 -5.95 8.35
N GLN A 138 15.13 -7.19 7.85
CA GLN A 138 15.89 -7.62 6.67
C GLN A 138 15.53 -6.82 5.42
N LEU A 139 14.24 -6.55 5.21
CA LEU A 139 13.78 -5.70 4.10
C LEU A 139 14.35 -4.28 4.20
N MET A 140 14.40 -3.71 5.40
CA MET A 140 14.95 -2.38 5.63
C MET A 140 16.45 -2.32 5.37
N ASP A 141 17.22 -3.31 5.80
CA ASP A 141 18.67 -3.36 5.58
C ASP A 141 19.01 -3.41 4.09
N ASN A 142 18.22 -4.11 3.28
CA ASN A 142 18.36 -4.12 1.83
C ASN A 142 18.09 -2.74 1.22
N VAL A 143 17.07 -2.03 1.71
CA VAL A 143 16.73 -0.67 1.26
C VAL A 143 17.84 0.31 1.59
N ILE A 144 18.40 0.25 2.81
CA ILE A 144 19.50 1.13 3.23
C ILE A 144 20.76 0.83 2.41
N THR A 145 21.11 -0.45 2.25
CA THR A 145 22.28 -0.87 1.44
C THR A 145 22.14 -0.36 0.00
N TYR A 146 20.96 -0.52 -0.59
CA TYR A 146 20.68 0.01 -1.92
C TYR A 146 20.78 1.54 -1.95
N ALA A 147 20.20 2.24 -0.98
CA ALA A 147 20.30 3.70 -0.88
C ALA A 147 21.77 4.15 -0.86
N THR A 148 22.58 3.60 0.05
CA THR A 148 23.99 3.97 0.20
C THR A 148 24.86 3.66 -1.02
N SER A 149 24.51 2.64 -1.81
CA SER A 149 25.25 2.32 -3.03
C SER A 149 24.89 3.22 -4.22
N VAL A 150 23.73 3.89 -4.16
CA VAL A 150 23.23 4.78 -5.21
C VAL A 150 23.42 6.26 -4.84
N SER A 151 23.51 6.60 -3.56
CA SER A 151 23.45 7.97 -3.06
C SER A 151 24.83 8.55 -2.69
N GLY A 152 25.46 9.20 -3.65
CA GLY A 152 26.32 10.37 -3.39
C GLY A 152 25.52 11.66 -3.12
N VAL A 153 24.18 11.60 -3.12
CA VAL A 153 23.27 12.74 -2.99
C VAL A 153 22.03 12.31 -2.19
N GLY A 154 21.60 13.12 -1.22
CA GLY A 154 20.51 12.81 -0.30
C GLY A 154 19.25 12.30 -1.00
N CYS A 155 18.84 11.08 -0.65
CA CYS A 155 17.67 10.44 -1.23
C CYS A 155 16.42 10.73 -0.39
N HIS A 156 15.42 11.35 -1.01
CA HIS A 156 14.05 11.32 -0.51
C HIS A 156 13.40 9.99 -0.87
N PHE A 157 13.29 9.09 0.10
CA PHE A 157 12.53 7.85 -0.07
C PHE A 157 11.12 8.01 0.47
N ALA A 158 10.12 7.88 -0.41
CA ALA A 158 8.75 7.58 0.01
C ALA A 158 8.60 6.06 0.15
N ASN A 159 9.25 5.45 1.15
CA ASN A 159 8.98 4.06 1.48
C ASN A 159 7.64 4.00 2.21
N CYS A 160 6.66 3.39 1.56
CA CYS A 160 5.30 3.29 2.08
C CYS A 160 5.21 2.03 2.94
N TRP A 161 5.14 2.23 4.26
CA TRP A 161 5.07 1.13 5.22
C TRP A 161 3.62 0.96 5.68
N LYS A 162 3.14 -0.28 5.64
CA LYS A 162 1.90 -0.66 6.31
C LYS A 162 2.26 -1.23 7.67
N LEU A 163 2.04 -0.46 8.73
CA LEU A 163 2.37 -0.87 10.10
C LEU A 163 1.33 -1.87 10.61
N LEU A 164 1.72 -3.13 10.76
CA LEU A 164 0.98 -4.15 11.51
C LEU A 164 1.50 -4.12 12.96
N TRP A 165 0.63 -3.82 13.92
CA TRP A 165 0.95 -3.78 15.36
C TRP A 165 0.69 -5.11 16.05
#